data_AF-A0A7X7EPY4-F1
#
_entry.id   AF-A0A7X7EPY4-F1
#
_cell.length_a   1.000
_cell.length_b   1.000
_cell.length_c   1.000
_cell.angle_alpha   90.00
_cell.angle_beta   90.00
_cell.angle_gamma   90.00
#
_symmetry.space_group_name_H-M   'P 1'
#
loop_
_entity.id
_entity.type
_entity.pdbx_description
1 polymer ?
#
loop_
_entity_poly.entity_id
_entity_poly.type
_entity_poly.pdbx_seq_one_letter_code
_entity_poly.pdbx_strand_id
1 'polypeptide(L)'
;MKTKRKWCLMFLVFALPQTQAQREVAVTVYNQDFAVVKDTRMFDLQAGRGMLKFTDVAEKIDPTSVQITNRDEPNFVVHEQNYENNLVSADQLLREFLDRPVTAILKDGKSISGILLAWKKGMILKS
;
A
#
# COMPACT_ATOMS: atom_id res chain seq x y z
N MET A 1 50.03 45.53 23.11
CA MET A 1 49.71 44.63 21.98
C MET A 1 48.38 43.93 22.24
N LYS A 2 47.37 44.11 21.37
CA LYS A 2 46.00 43.57 21.53
C LYS A 2 45.91 42.15 20.95
N THR A 3 45.65 41.13 21.76
CA THR A 3 45.39 39.76 21.31
C THR A 3 43.89 39.55 21.07
N LYS A 4 43.46 39.53 19.80
CA LYS A 4 42.09 39.18 19.42
C LYS A 4 41.93 37.66 19.37
N ARG A 5 41.14 37.10 20.29
CA ARG A 5 40.72 35.69 20.25
C ARG A 5 39.63 35.55 19.16
N LYS A 6 39.92 34.79 18.11
CA LYS A 6 38.97 34.43 17.05
C LYS A 6 38.11 33.27 17.55
N TRP A 7 36.81 33.53 17.75
CA TRP A 7 35.83 32.51 18.12
C TRP A 7 35.24 31.94 16.83
N CYS A 8 35.63 30.73 16.46
CA CYS A 8 35.00 30.00 15.37
C CYS A 8 33.89 29.16 15.98
N LEU A 9 32.64 29.61 15.84
CA LEU A 9 31.45 28.80 16.14
C LEU A 9 31.36 27.70 15.07
N MET A 10 31.82 26.50 15.44
CA MET A 10 31.59 25.29 14.66
C MET A 10 30.14 24.87 14.88
N PHE A 11 29.28 25.10 13.90
CA PHE A 11 27.90 24.60 13.88
C PHE A 11 27.95 23.07 13.81
N LEU A 12 27.77 22.42 14.96
CA LEU A 12 27.69 20.97 15.05
C LEU A 12 26.26 20.58 14.66
N VAL A 13 26.07 20.17 13.41
CA VAL A 13 24.81 19.59 12.93
C VAL A 13 24.66 18.23 13.61
N PHE A 14 23.81 18.16 14.63
CA PHE A 14 23.44 16.91 15.28
C PHE A 14 22.44 16.20 14.36
N ALA A 15 22.90 15.21 13.60
CA ALA A 15 22.02 14.34 12.84
C ALA A 15 21.21 13.49 13.83
N LEU A 16 19.91 13.76 13.95
CA LEU A 16 19.01 12.90 14.71
C LEU A 16 18.98 11.51 14.05
N PRO A 17 19.17 10.42 14.81
CA PRO A 17 19.03 9.08 14.25
C PRO A 17 17.60 8.96 13.71
N GLN A 18 17.49 8.75 12.40
CA GLN A 18 16.23 8.39 11.78
C GLN A 18 15.97 6.94 12.17
N THR A 19 15.15 6.70 13.21
CA THR A 19 14.65 5.36 13.51
C THR A 19 13.78 4.94 12.33
N GLN A 20 14.34 4.17 11.40
CA GLN A 20 13.55 3.57 10.33
C GLN A 20 12.50 2.68 11.01
N ALA A 21 11.23 2.92 10.73
CA ALA A 21 10.13 2.10 11.23
C ALA A 21 10.45 0.63 10.88
N GLN A 22 10.74 -0.17 11.90
CA GLN A 22 11.24 -1.52 11.68
C GLN A 22 10.09 -2.43 11.29
N ARG A 23 10.04 -2.81 10.01
CA ARG A 23 9.16 -3.87 9.50
C ARG A 23 9.84 -5.20 9.72
N GLU A 24 9.21 -6.08 10.50
CA GLU A 24 9.69 -7.44 10.75
C GLU A 24 8.73 -8.44 10.11
N VAL A 25 9.22 -9.23 9.16
CA VAL A 25 8.44 -10.28 8.49
C VAL A 25 9.11 -11.63 8.72
N ALA A 26 8.37 -12.56 9.31
CA ALA A 26 8.78 -13.95 9.46
C ALA A 26 7.82 -14.87 8.72
N VAL A 27 8.35 -15.85 8.00
CA VAL A 27 7.57 -16.80 7.20
C VAL A 27 7.94 -18.22 7.60
N THR A 28 6.94 -19.03 7.90
CA THR A 28 7.08 -20.48 8.10
C THR A 28 6.36 -21.19 6.97
N VAL A 29 7.10 -21.93 6.15
CA VAL A 29 6.55 -22.64 4.98
C VAL A 29 6.25 -24.09 5.37
N TYR A 30 5.06 -24.55 5.02
CA TYR A 30 4.64 -25.94 5.14
C TYR A 30 4.58 -26.57 3.75
N ASN A 31 4.62 -27.91 3.70
CA ASN A 31 4.32 -28.63 2.48
C ASN A 31 2.83 -28.40 2.10
N GLN A 32 2.47 -28.51 0.82
CA GLN A 32 1.11 -28.27 0.29
C GLN A 32 0.73 -26.80 0.05
N ASP A 33 1.64 -25.98 -0.47
CA ASP A 33 1.37 -24.59 -0.89
C ASP A 33 0.80 -23.67 0.21
N PHE A 34 1.13 -23.97 1.47
CA PHE A 34 0.67 -23.24 2.64
C PHE A 34 1.86 -22.63 3.42
N ALA A 35 1.69 -21.40 3.88
CA ALA A 35 2.68 -20.73 4.72
C ALA A 35 2.00 -19.86 5.76
N VAL A 36 2.61 -19.78 6.95
CA VAL A 36 2.22 -18.85 8.00
C VAL A 36 3.15 -17.64 7.95
N VAL A 37 2.56 -16.44 7.93
CA VAL A 37 3.30 -15.19 7.87
C VAL A 37 3.00 -14.36 9.12
N LYS A 38 4.06 -13.87 9.78
CA LYS A 38 3.98 -12.89 10.86
C LYS A 38 4.58 -11.58 10.36
N ASP A 39 3.76 -10.56 10.18
CA ASP A 39 4.16 -9.21 9.76
C ASP A 39 3.96 -8.25 10.94
N THR A 40 5.04 -7.67 11.45
CA THR A 40 5.02 -6.67 12.52
C THR A 40 5.43 -5.31 11.95
N ARG A 41 4.58 -4.30 12.15
CA ARG A 41 4.78 -2.94 11.66
C ARG A 41 4.48 -1.94 12.77
N MET A 42 5.13 -0.78 12.70
CA MET A 42 4.83 0.34 13.57
C MET A 42 3.82 1.27 12.90
N PHE A 43 2.78 1.65 13.65
CA PHE A 43 1.81 2.65 13.24
C PHE A 43 1.63 3.65 14.37
N ASP A 44 1.49 4.93 14.01
CA ASP A 44 1.09 5.97 14.95
C ASP A 44 -0.44 5.99 15.02
N LEU A 45 -0.98 5.51 16.15
CA LEU A 45 -2.42 5.42 16.37
C LEU A 45 -2.84 6.53 17.32
N GLN A 46 -3.79 7.36 16.88
CA GLN A 46 -4.42 8.33 17.76
C GLN A 46 -5.29 7.62 18.79
N ALA A 47 -5.34 8.18 20.01
CA ALA A 47 -6.21 7.67 21.06
C ALA A 47 -7.69 7.73 20.66
N GLY A 48 -8.44 6.70 21.04
CA GLY A 48 -9.87 6.58 20.72
C GLY A 48 -10.13 5.66 19.53
N ARG A 49 -11.27 5.87 18.85
CA ARG A 49 -11.65 5.07 17.67
C ARG A 49 -11.06 5.68 16.41
N GLY A 50 -10.37 4.87 15.64
CA GLY A 50 -9.78 5.26 14.37
C GLY A 50 -9.88 4.15 13.34
N MET A 51 -9.58 4.50 12.08
CA MET A 51 -9.47 3.56 10.98
C MET A 51 -8.01 3.47 10.56
N LEU A 52 -7.48 2.26 10.50
CA LEU A 52 -6.15 1.98 9.99
C LEU A 52 -6.26 1.27 8.64
N LYS A 53 -5.63 1.84 7.60
CA LYS A 53 -5.48 1.15 6.32
C LYS A 53 -4.17 0.37 6.32
N PHE A 54 -4.28 -0.95 6.33
CA PHE A 54 -3.12 -1.84 6.28
C PHE A 54 -2.88 -2.27 4.82
N THR A 55 -1.95 -1.59 4.14
CA THR A 55 -1.62 -1.85 2.73
C THR A 55 -0.51 -2.87 2.57
N ASP A 56 -0.21 -3.28 1.33
CA ASP A 56 0.91 -4.17 1.00
C ASP A 56 0.81 -5.53 1.70
N VAL A 57 -0.40 -6.08 1.73
CA VAL A 57 -0.70 -7.45 2.16
C VAL A 57 -0.53 -8.42 1.01
N ALA A 58 -0.27 -9.69 1.32
CA ALA A 58 -0.17 -10.72 0.30
C ALA A 58 -1.50 -10.87 -0.46
N GLU A 59 -1.45 -10.89 -1.78
CA GLU A 59 -2.62 -11.06 -2.66
C GLU A 59 -3.34 -12.40 -2.43
N LYS A 60 -2.58 -13.44 -2.07
CA LYS A 60 -3.09 -14.80 -1.81
C LYS A 60 -3.36 -15.07 -0.33
N ILE A 61 -3.45 -14.04 0.51
CA ILE A 61 -3.77 -14.21 1.93
C ILE A 61 -5.19 -14.77 2.08
N ASP A 62 -5.40 -15.67 3.03
CA ASP A 62 -6.74 -16.03 3.48
C ASP A 62 -7.24 -14.95 4.46
N PRO A 63 -8.21 -14.10 4.09
CA PRO A 63 -8.65 -12.99 4.94
C PRO A 63 -9.32 -13.45 6.24
N THR A 64 -9.84 -14.67 6.28
CA THR A 64 -10.47 -15.22 7.48
C THR A 64 -9.45 -15.71 8.52
N SER A 65 -8.20 -15.88 8.10
CA SER A 65 -7.08 -16.31 8.95
C SER A 65 -6.34 -15.15 9.64
N VAL A 66 -6.64 -13.91 9.24
CA VAL A 66 -5.88 -12.73 9.70
C VAL A 66 -6.28 -12.35 11.12
N GLN A 67 -5.28 -12.28 12.00
CA GLN A 67 -5.42 -11.77 13.37
C GLN A 67 -4.50 -10.57 13.56
N ILE A 68 -5.05 -9.48 14.10
CA ILE A 68 -4.32 -8.25 14.38
C ILE A 68 -4.20 -8.10 15.89
N THR A 69 -2.98 -7.93 16.38
CA THR A 69 -2.68 -7.73 17.79
C THR A 69 -1.75 -6.53 17.95
N ASN A 70 -1.92 -5.79 19.04
CA ASN A 70 -0.96 -4.76 19.43
C ASN A 70 0.04 -5.34 20.45
N ARG A 71 1.34 -5.04 20.29
CA ARG A 71 2.40 -5.51 21.21
C ARG A 71 2.52 -4.62 22.45
N ASP A 72 2.25 -3.32 22.31
CA ASP A 72 2.57 -2.31 23.31
C ASP A 72 1.34 -1.88 24.13
N GLU A 73 0.13 -1.98 23.56
CA GLU A 73 -1.13 -1.55 24.19
C GLU A 73 -2.10 -2.71 24.45
N PRO A 74 -2.29 -3.15 25.71
CA PRO A 74 -3.12 -4.31 26.04
C PRO A 74 -4.62 -4.08 25.85
N ASN A 75 -5.07 -2.82 25.84
CA ASN A 75 -6.47 -2.45 25.67
C ASN A 75 -6.86 -2.21 24.19
N PHE A 76 -5.96 -2.50 23.25
CA PHE A 76 -6.25 -2.39 21.83
C PHE A 76 -7.31 -3.42 21.42
N VAL A 77 -8.38 -2.94 20.78
CA VAL A 77 -9.47 -3.79 20.30
C VAL A 77 -9.75 -3.47 18.83
N VAL A 78 -9.83 -4.51 18.01
CA VAL A 78 -10.32 -4.42 16.64
C VAL A 78 -11.84 -4.57 16.67
N HIS A 79 -12.56 -3.50 16.35
CA HIS A 79 -14.02 -3.54 16.26
C HIS A 79 -14.49 -4.14 14.94
N GLU A 80 -13.87 -3.71 13.84
CA GLU A 80 -14.23 -4.11 12.49
C GLU A 80 -12.95 -4.34 11.68
N GLN A 81 -12.97 -5.41 10.88
CA GLN A 81 -11.91 -5.75 9.95
C GLN A 81 -12.55 -5.99 8.59
N ASN A 82 -12.19 -5.14 7.62
CA ASN A 82 -12.58 -5.32 6.24
C ASN A 82 -11.34 -5.66 5.41
N TYR A 83 -11.44 -6.68 4.56
CA TYR A 83 -10.40 -7.03 3.60
C TYR A 83 -10.88 -6.70 2.19
N GLU A 84 -10.20 -5.74 1.57
CA GLU A 84 -10.49 -5.33 0.21
C GLU A 84 -9.46 -5.94 -0.74
N ASN A 85 -9.81 -7.08 -1.34
CA ASN A 85 -9.05 -7.64 -2.48
C ASN A 85 -9.68 -7.18 -3.79
N ASN A 86 -9.80 -5.87 -3.99
CA ASN A 86 -10.24 -5.33 -5.27
C ASN A 86 -9.02 -5.01 -6.12
N LEU A 87 -8.25 -6.04 -6.45
CA LEU A 87 -7.27 -5.96 -7.52
C LEU A 87 -8.04 -5.93 -8.84
N VAL A 88 -8.70 -4.81 -9.16
CA VAL A 88 -9.27 -4.66 -10.51
C VAL A 88 -8.09 -4.54 -11.46
N SER A 89 -7.69 -5.67 -12.02
CA SER A 89 -6.74 -5.67 -13.13
C SER A 89 -7.30 -4.79 -14.25
N ALA A 90 -6.43 -4.19 -15.06
CA ALA A 90 -6.88 -3.47 -16.25
C ALA A 90 -7.80 -4.37 -17.12
N ASP A 91 -7.51 -5.67 -17.18
CA ASP A 91 -8.36 -6.67 -17.82
C ASP A 91 -9.75 -6.83 -17.19
N GLN A 92 -9.85 -6.80 -15.86
CA GLN A 92 -11.12 -6.91 -15.13
C GLN A 92 -11.95 -5.63 -15.24
N LEU A 93 -11.30 -4.46 -15.21
CA LEU A 93 -11.93 -3.18 -15.51
C LEU A 93 -12.50 -3.22 -16.93
N LEU A 94 -11.68 -3.51 -17.94
CA LEU A 94 -12.13 -3.53 -19.34
C LEU A 94 -13.22 -4.59 -19.58
N ARG A 95 -13.21 -5.71 -18.86
CA ARG A 95 -14.29 -6.70 -18.91
C ARG A 95 -15.62 -6.16 -18.40
N GLU A 96 -15.63 -5.40 -17.32
CA GLU A 96 -16.85 -4.79 -16.77
C GLU A 96 -17.47 -3.76 -17.74
N PHE A 97 -16.62 -3.12 -18.55
CA PHE A 97 -17.02 -2.15 -19.55
C PHE A 97 -17.30 -2.73 -20.94
N LEU A 98 -17.34 -4.05 -21.09
CA LEU A 98 -17.78 -4.68 -22.34
C LEU A 98 -19.21 -4.23 -22.69
N ASP A 99 -19.43 -3.88 -23.96
CA ASP A 99 -20.69 -3.34 -24.49
C ASP A 99 -21.14 -2.01 -23.85
N ARG A 100 -20.23 -1.31 -23.16
CA ARG A 100 -20.46 0.03 -22.59
C ARG A 100 -19.65 1.11 -23.32
N PRO A 101 -20.11 2.37 -23.29
CA PRO A 101 -19.35 3.48 -23.85
C PRO A 101 -18.08 3.73 -23.02
N VAL A 102 -16.95 3.84 -23.72
CA VAL A 102 -15.64 4.17 -23.14
C VAL A 102 -14.94 5.23 -23.99
N THR A 103 -14.00 5.96 -23.39
CA THR A 103 -13.11 6.90 -24.09
C THR A 103 -11.68 6.46 -23.89
N ALA A 104 -10.99 6.15 -24.99
CA ALA A 104 -9.55 5.91 -25.01
C ALA A 104 -8.79 7.23 -25.14
N ILE A 105 -7.66 7.35 -24.45
CA ILE A 105 -6.67 8.40 -24.69
C ILE A 105 -5.41 7.74 -25.24
N LEU A 106 -5.01 8.13 -26.45
CA LEU A 106 -3.81 7.65 -27.12
C LEU A 106 -2.56 8.35 -26.57
N LYS A 107 -1.39 7.76 -26.81
CA LYS A 107 -0.10 8.34 -26.39
C LYS A 107 0.17 9.72 -27.01
N ASP A 108 -0.45 10.04 -28.14
CA ASP A 108 -0.36 11.33 -28.81
C ASP A 108 -1.39 12.36 -28.30
N GLY A 109 -2.15 12.03 -27.25
CA GLY A 109 -3.14 12.90 -26.63
C GLY A 109 -4.51 12.93 -27.33
N LYS A 110 -4.68 12.21 -28.46
CA LYS A 110 -5.98 12.09 -29.12
C LYS A 110 -6.92 11.20 -28.32
N SER A 111 -8.19 11.56 -28.30
CA SER A 111 -9.25 10.76 -27.69
C SER A 111 -10.11 10.06 -28.74
N ILE A 112 -10.52 8.82 -28.45
CA ILE A 112 -11.44 8.05 -29.27
C ILE A 112 -12.54 7.51 -28.36
N SER A 113 -13.79 7.81 -28.67
CA SER A 113 -14.96 7.30 -27.95
C SER A 113 -15.69 6.23 -28.75
N GLY A 114 -16.24 5.23 -28.05
CA GLY A 114 -17.04 4.19 -28.67
C GLY A 114 -17.45 3.11 -27.68
N ILE A 115 -18.16 2.09 -28.17
CA ILE A 115 -18.54 0.92 -27.38
C ILE A 115 -17.38 -0.08 -27.38
N LEU A 116 -16.95 -0.52 -26.19
CA LEU A 116 -15.90 -1.53 -26.06
C LEU A 116 -16.42 -2.91 -26.46
N LEU A 117 -15.86 -3.48 -27.53
CA LEU A 117 -16.21 -4.82 -28.02
C LEU A 117 -15.18 -5.89 -27.65
N ALA A 118 -13.90 -5.52 -27.53
CA ALA A 118 -12.81 -6.42 -27.16
C ALA A 118 -11.54 -5.64 -26.78
N TRP A 119 -10.64 -6.27 -26.00
CA TRP A 119 -9.36 -5.64 -25.61
C TRP A 119 -8.13 -6.56 -25.58
N LYS A 120 -8.30 -7.90 -25.63
CA LYS A 120 -7.20 -8.87 -25.42
C LYS A 120 -6.06 -8.84 -26.44
N LYS A 121 -6.31 -8.36 -27.67
CA LYS A 121 -5.29 -8.23 -28.75
C LYS A 121 -5.18 -6.79 -29.25
N GLY A 122 -5.51 -5.83 -28.38
CA GLY A 122 -5.78 -4.44 -28.75
C GLY A 122 -7.25 -4.10 -28.50
N MET A 123 -7.52 -2.80 -28.32
CA MET A 123 -8.85 -2.31 -27.99
C MET A 123 -9.68 -2.07 -29.25
N ILE A 124 -10.85 -2.70 -29.32
CA ILE A 124 -11.80 -2.55 -30.43
C ILE A 124 -12.97 -1.71 -29.92
N LEU A 125 -13.14 -0.53 -30.52
CA LEU A 125 -14.25 0.36 -30.25
C LEU A 125 -15.17 0.43 -31.46
N LYS A 126 -16.49 0.33 -31.22
CA LYS A 126 -17.51 0.63 -32.21
C LYS A 126 -17.96 2.09 -32.04
N SER A 127 -17.90 2.87 -33.12
CA SER A 127 -18.46 4.23 -33.15
C SER A 127 -19.98 4.24 -33.06
#